data_AF-A0A9R0UU36-F1
#
_entry.id   AF-A0A9R0UU36-F1
#
_cell.length_a   1.000
_cell.length_b   1.000
_cell.length_c   1.000
_cell.angle_alpha   90.00
_cell.angle_beta   90.00
_cell.angle_gamma   90.00
#
_symmetry.space_group_name_H-M   'P 1'
#
loop_
_entity.id
_entity.type
_entity.pdbx_description
1 polymer ?
#
loop_
_entity_poly.entity_id
_entity_poly.type
_entity_poly.pdbx_seq_one_letter_code
_entity_poly.pdbx_strand_id
1 'polypeptide(L)'
;MARANCAVLLWLLVAVSVKLGRRHIAHNVVELMERRLAKDDFPEYYDGKTGRYIEKQSRKFQPWLVAGYLVAKMLLDDPSNLRAVSLEDDGHT
;
A
#
# COMPACT_ATOMS: atom_id res chain seq x y z
N MET A 1 -13.89 -1.06 18.11
CA MET A 1 -13.94 -1.47 16.70
C MET A 1 -12.58 -1.13 16.10
N ALA A 2 -11.71 -2.13 15.98
CA ALA A 2 -10.31 -1.96 15.60
C ALA A 2 -10.25 -1.34 14.20
N ARG A 3 -9.58 -0.18 14.07
CA ARG A 3 -9.21 0.38 12.78
C ARG A 3 -8.00 -0.41 12.30
N ALA A 4 -8.25 -1.60 11.74
CA ALA A 4 -7.20 -2.42 11.17
C ALA A 4 -6.57 -1.66 10.01
N ASN A 5 -5.35 -1.16 10.21
CA ASN A 5 -4.58 -0.52 9.15
C ASN A 5 -4.01 -1.62 8.26
N CYS A 6 -4.82 -2.05 7.29
CA CYS A 6 -4.51 -3.15 6.40
C CYS A 6 -3.59 -2.66 5.27
N ALA A 7 -2.44 -3.30 5.08
CA ALA A 7 -1.51 -2.82 4.06
C ALA A 7 -1.96 -3.10 2.60
N VAL A 8 -3.09 -3.77 2.42
CA VAL A 8 -3.81 -3.79 1.14
C VAL A 8 -4.28 -2.38 0.71
N LEU A 9 -4.56 -1.48 1.67
CA LEU A 9 -4.95 -0.11 1.35
C LEU A 9 -3.76 0.71 0.82
N LEU A 10 -2.54 0.27 1.11
CA LEU A 10 -1.34 1.02 0.76
C LEU A 10 -1.08 1.04 -0.74
N TRP A 11 -1.19 -0.11 -1.41
CA TRP A 11 -0.94 -0.17 -2.85
C TRP A 11 -2.03 0.56 -3.64
N LEU A 12 -3.27 0.61 -3.12
CA LEU A 12 -4.33 1.45 -3.66
C LEU A 12 -4.01 2.94 -3.51
N LEU A 13 -3.49 3.36 -2.35
CA LEU A 13 -3.04 4.74 -2.15
C LEU A 13 -1.90 5.10 -3.11
N VAL A 14 -0.96 4.18 -3.34
CA VAL A 14 0.12 4.34 -4.32
C VAL A 14 -0.44 4.46 -5.72
N ALA A 15 -1.35 3.57 -6.15
CA ALA A 15 -1.99 3.62 -7.45
C ALA A 15 -2.70 4.97 -7.68
N VAL A 16 -3.52 5.43 -6.74
CA VAL A 16 -4.21 6.72 -6.85
C VAL A 16 -3.22 7.89 -6.87
N SER A 17 -2.18 7.84 -6.05
CA SER A 17 -1.14 8.88 -6.02
C SER A 17 -0.37 8.96 -7.34
N VAL A 18 -0.08 7.82 -7.97
CA VAL A 18 0.55 7.75 -9.29
C VAL A 18 -0.41 8.26 -10.37
N LYS A 19 -1.69 7.85 -10.34
CA LYS A 19 -2.73 8.33 -11.28
C LYS A 19 -2.90 9.85 -11.23
N LEU A 20 -2.87 10.43 -10.02
CA LEU A 20 -3.00 11.86 -9.80
C LEU A 20 -1.68 12.64 -10.01
N GLY A 21 -0.60 11.98 -10.46
CA GLY A 21 0.71 12.61 -10.65
C GLY A 21 1.45 12.99 -9.35
N ARG A 22 0.91 12.63 -8.17
CA ARG A 22 1.47 12.94 -6.85
C ARG A 22 2.45 11.87 -6.36
N ARG A 23 3.48 11.59 -7.17
CA ARG A 23 4.44 10.49 -6.90
C ARG A 23 5.21 10.64 -5.59
N HIS A 24 5.45 11.86 -5.12
CA HIS A 24 6.12 12.10 -3.83
C HIS A 24 5.37 11.48 -2.64
N ILE A 25 4.03 11.49 -2.67
CA ILE A 25 3.20 10.87 -1.64
C ILE A 25 3.40 9.35 -1.67
N ALA A 26 3.36 8.77 -2.87
CA ALA A 26 3.56 7.33 -3.06
C ALA A 26 4.95 6.88 -2.58
N HIS A 27 6.01 7.61 -2.91
CA HIS A 27 7.36 7.33 -2.42
C HIS A 27 7.46 7.38 -0.90
N ASN A 28 6.97 8.46 -0.27
CA ASN A 28 7.02 8.60 1.19
C ASN A 28 6.27 7.47 1.91
N VAL A 29 5.14 7.06 1.35
CA VAL A 29 4.29 5.98 1.89
C VAL A 29 4.99 4.63 1.77
N VAL A 30 5.60 4.32 0.62
CA VAL A 30 6.35 3.07 0.42
C VAL A 30 7.60 3.02 1.29
N GLU A 31 8.34 4.12 1.41
CA GLU A 31 9.52 4.18 2.28
C GLU A 31 9.16 3.97 3.77
N LEU A 32 8.07 4.60 4.24
CA LEU A 32 7.58 4.39 5.60
C LEU A 32 7.18 2.93 5.84
N MET A 33 6.57 2.28 4.84
CA MET A 33 6.21 0.87 4.90
C MET A 33 7.43 -0.04 4.94
N GLU A 34 8.41 0.15 4.06
CA GLU A 34 9.62 -0.67 3.99
C GLU A 34 10.33 -0.69 5.35
N ARG A 35 10.46 0.48 6.00
CA ARG A 35 11.08 0.60 7.33
C ARG A 35 10.32 -0.17 8.42
N ARG A 36 9.00 -0.28 8.33
CA ARG A 36 8.16 -0.99 9.31
C ARG A 36 8.06 -2.48 9.03
N LEU A 37 7.72 -2.84 7.79
CA LEU A 37 7.56 -4.24 7.36
C LEU A 37 8.84 -5.05 7.56
N ALA A 38 10.01 -4.46 7.28
CA ALA A 38 11.30 -5.13 7.49
C ALA A 38 11.60 -5.42 8.96
N LYS A 39 11.06 -4.62 9.88
CA LYS A 39 11.23 -4.80 11.32
C LYS A 39 10.23 -5.78 11.92
N ASP A 40 9.01 -5.78 11.40
CA ASP A 40 7.85 -6.40 12.04
C ASP A 40 7.43 -7.74 11.40
N ASP A 41 8.23 -8.29 10.48
CA ASP A 41 7.97 -9.56 9.76
C ASP A 41 6.65 -9.57 8.98
N PHE A 42 6.33 -8.47 8.28
CA PHE A 42 5.15 -8.39 7.42
C PHE A 42 3.84 -8.76 8.15
N PRO A 43 3.45 -8.03 9.21
CA PRO A 43 2.23 -8.31 9.95
C PRO A 43 0.99 -7.93 9.13
N GLU A 44 -0.03 -8.77 9.15
CA GLU A 44 -1.32 -8.55 8.48
C GLU A 44 -2.01 -7.24 8.92
N TYR A 45 -1.94 -6.89 10.21
CA TYR A 45 -2.64 -5.75 10.78
C TYR A 45 -1.82 -5.04 11.85
N TYR A 46 -1.90 -3.73 11.82
CA TYR A 46 -1.47 -2.86 12.90
C TYR A 46 -2.69 -2.34 13.68
N ASP A 47 -2.58 -2.35 15.01
CA ASP A 47 -3.57 -1.85 15.96
C ASP A 47 -3.15 -0.48 16.57
N GLY A 48 -4.12 0.17 17.18
CA GLY A 48 -4.02 1.49 17.79
C GLY A 48 -4.41 2.61 16.82
N LYS A 49 -4.77 3.78 17.37
CA LYS A 49 -5.23 4.95 16.60
C LYS A 49 -4.25 5.43 15.52
N THR A 50 -2.97 5.11 15.68
CA THR A 50 -1.88 5.48 14.77
C THR A 50 -1.18 4.27 14.15
N GLY A 51 -1.71 3.05 14.31
CA GLY A 51 -1.11 1.82 13.79
C GLY A 51 0.31 1.58 14.30
N ARG A 52 0.55 1.82 15.60
CA ARG A 52 1.88 1.69 16.23
C ARG A 52 2.15 0.30 16.81
N TYR A 53 1.11 -0.48 17.04
CA TYR A 53 1.21 -1.80 17.64
C TYR A 53 0.89 -2.86 16.59
N ILE A 54 1.56 -4.00 16.64
CA ILE A 54 1.13 -5.17 15.85
C ILE A 54 -0.10 -5.75 16.55
N GLU A 55 -1.16 -6.02 15.79
CA GLU A 55 -2.36 -6.61 16.39
C GLU A 55 -2.05 -7.99 17.00
N LYS A 56 -2.63 -8.28 18.16
CA LYS A 56 -2.35 -9.52 18.91
C LYS A 56 -2.64 -10.80 18.11
N GLN A 57 -3.55 -10.75 17.14
CA GLN A 57 -3.89 -11.87 16.26
C GLN A 57 -3.33 -11.73 14.84
N SER A 58 -2.43 -10.78 14.61
CA SER A 58 -1.87 -10.55 13.29
C SER A 58 -0.99 -11.72 12.83
N ARG A 59 -1.32 -12.28 11.67
CA ARG A 59 -0.49 -13.29 11.02
C ARG A 59 0.68 -12.61 10.32
N LYS A 60 1.84 -13.25 10.34
CA LYS A 60 3.04 -12.79 9.63
C LYS A 60 3.03 -13.30 8.19
N PHE A 61 3.74 -12.60 7.31
CA PHE A 61 4.01 -12.99 5.92
C PHE A 61 2.76 -13.40 5.12
N GLN A 62 1.65 -12.68 5.28
CA GLN A 62 0.47 -12.96 4.47
C GLN A 62 0.74 -12.68 2.99
N PRO A 63 0.38 -13.59 2.06
CA PRO A 63 0.70 -13.45 0.63
C PRO A 63 0.19 -12.15 0.01
N TRP A 64 -1.02 -11.70 0.38
CA TRP A 64 -1.59 -10.44 -0.12
C TRP A 64 -0.80 -9.21 0.30
N LEU A 65 -0.09 -9.27 1.43
CA LEU A 65 0.67 -8.14 1.97
C LEU A 65 1.95 -7.95 1.16
N VAL A 66 2.63 -9.07 0.91
CA VAL A 66 3.82 -9.14 0.07
C VAL A 66 3.47 -8.76 -1.37
N ALA A 67 2.36 -9.29 -1.90
CA ALA A 67 1.87 -8.95 -3.23
C ALA A 67 1.51 -7.46 -3.35
N GLY A 68 0.79 -6.90 -2.38
CA GLY A 68 0.43 -5.48 -2.36
C GLY A 68 1.67 -4.57 -2.32
N TYR A 69 2.65 -4.90 -1.49
CA TYR A 69 3.93 -4.19 -1.48
C TYR A 69 4.66 -4.27 -2.82
N LEU A 70 4.69 -5.45 -3.45
CA LEU A 70 5.33 -5.63 -4.76
C LEU A 70 4.62 -4.81 -5.85
N VAL A 71 3.28 -4.85 -5.88
CA VAL A 71 2.46 -4.04 -6.81
C VAL A 71 2.73 -2.55 -6.61
N ALA A 72 2.81 -2.08 -5.36
CA ALA A 72 3.15 -0.69 -5.06
C ALA A 72 4.52 -0.27 -5.63
N LYS A 73 5.53 -1.15 -5.54
CA LYS A 73 6.85 -0.89 -6.13
C LYS A 73 6.82 -0.90 -7.66
N MET A 74 6.12 -1.85 -8.26
CA MET A 74 5.96 -1.92 -9.72
C MET A 74 5.24 -0.68 -10.28
N LEU A 75 4.25 -0.14 -9.56
CA LEU A 75 3.55 1.09 -9.96
C LEU A 75 4.43 2.35 -9.83
N LEU A 76 5.36 2.38 -8.88
CA LEU A 76 6.33 3.46 -8.73
C LEU A 76 7.43 3.40 -9.78
N ASP A 77 7.90 2.18 -10.09
CA ASP A 77 8.98 1.92 -11.05
C ASP A 77 8.53 2.19 -12.48
N ASP A 78 7.35 1.68 -12.87
CA ASP A 78 6.73 1.96 -14.15
C ASP A 78 5.25 2.37 -13.98
N PRO A 79 4.93 3.67 -14.12
CA PRO A 79 3.56 4.18 -14.07
C PRO A 79 2.62 3.58 -15.12
N SER A 80 3.14 3.00 -16.21
CA SER A 80 2.33 2.33 -17.25
C SER A 80 1.55 1.14 -16.69
N ASN A 81 2.06 0.51 -15.62
CA ASN A 81 1.38 -0.56 -14.90
C ASN A 81 0.02 -0.15 -14.32
N LEU A 82 -0.25 1.16 -14.22
CA LEU A 82 -1.54 1.66 -13.75
C LEU A 82 -2.70 1.22 -14.64
N ARG A 83 -2.46 0.94 -15.94
CA ARG A 83 -3.46 0.42 -16.87
C ARG A 83 -4.07 -0.92 -16.44
N ALA A 84 -3.32 -1.72 -15.68
CA ALA A 84 -3.82 -3.01 -15.18
C ALA A 84 -4.86 -2.84 -14.05
N VAL A 85 -4.89 -1.69 -13.38
CA VAL A 85 -5.66 -1.44 -12.16
C VAL A 85 -6.56 -0.20 -12.22
N SER A 86 -6.50 0.57 -13.31
CA SER A 86 -7.29 1.77 -13.51
C SER A 86 -7.87 1.81 -14.92
N LEU A 87 -9.16 2.16 -15.00
CA LEU A 87 -9.77 2.58 -16.26
C LEU A 87 -9.26 3.97 -16.65
N GLU A 88 -9.16 4.19 -17.96
CA GLU A 88 -8.96 5.52 -18.53
C GLU A 88 -10.21 6.36 -18.24
N ASP A 89 -10.03 7.67 -18.12
CA ASP A 89 -11.18 8.57 -18.01
C ASP A 89 -11.78 8.66 -19.42
N ASP A 90 -12.86 7.91 -19.67
CA ASP A 90 -13.66 8.04 -20.89
C ASP A 90 -14.31 9.42 -20.85
N GLY A 91 -13.56 10.43 -21.26
CA GLY A 91 -13.97 11.82 -21.34
C GLY A 91 -15.26 11.91 -22.15
N HIS A 92 -16.40 11.89 -21.46
CA HIS A 92 -17.65 12.39 -21.99
C HIS A 92 -17.55 13.92 -21.96
N THR A 93 -16.77 14.45 -22.91
CA THR A 93 -16.93 15.81 -23.45
C THR A 93 -17.74 15.73 -24.72
#